data_AF-A0A3D2R9E7-F1
#
_entry.id   AF-A0A3D2R9E7-F1
#
_cell.length_a   1.000
_cell.length_b   1.000
_cell.length_c   1.000
_cell.angle_alpha   90.00
_cell.angle_beta   90.00
_cell.angle_gamma   90.00
#
_symmetry.space_group_name_H-M   'P 1'
#
loop_
_entity.id
_entity.type
_entity.pdbx_description
1 polymer ?
#
loop_
_entity_poly.entity_id
_entity_poly.type
_entity_poly.pdbx_seq_one_letter_code
_entity_poly.pdbx_strand_id
1 'polypeptide(L)'
;MIDLSFKFKNISKALWLKSLWIGLALIYSGLHSSYAQAPVQWNSSEIYHALDKFNTFGSVLYVGAHPDDENTRLITYFANHERAQTAYLSLTRGG
;
A
#
# COMPACT_ATOMS: atom_id res chain seq x y z
N MET A 1 -3.77 42.50 -46.25
CA MET A 1 -5.01 41.90 -45.70
C MET A 1 -4.72 40.43 -45.47
N ILE A 2 -4.49 40.00 -44.23
CA ILE A 2 -4.12 38.60 -43.92
C ILE A 2 -5.37 37.73 -44.10
N ASP A 3 -5.27 36.69 -44.91
CA ASP A 3 -6.39 35.81 -45.25
C ASP A 3 -6.83 34.99 -44.03
N LEU A 4 -7.92 35.42 -43.40
CA LEU A 4 -8.56 34.78 -42.25
C LEU A 4 -9.02 33.34 -42.58
N SER A 5 -9.39 33.08 -43.83
CA SER A 5 -9.95 31.79 -44.29
C SER A 5 -8.94 30.65 -44.15
N PHE A 6 -7.68 30.91 -44.51
CA PHE A 6 -6.59 29.94 -44.36
C PHE A 6 -6.37 29.57 -42.88
N LYS A 7 -6.46 30.56 -41.98
CA LYS A 7 -6.27 30.37 -40.54
C LYS A 7 -7.38 29.48 -39.93
N PHE A 8 -8.65 29.69 -40.30
CA PHE A 8 -9.77 28.85 -39.83
C PHE A 8 -9.68 27.39 -40.31
N LYS A 9 -9.26 27.16 -41.56
CA LYS A 9 -9.09 25.81 -42.10
C LYS A 9 -7.93 25.06 -41.43
N ASN A 10 -6.86 25.75 -41.01
CA ASN A 10 -5.78 25.15 -40.24
C ASN A 10 -6.16 24.89 -38.77
N ILE A 11 -6.95 25.77 -38.14
CA ILE A 11 -7.42 25.59 -36.76
C ILE A 11 -8.35 24.39 -36.64
N SER A 12 -9.31 24.25 -37.56
CA SER A 12 -10.23 23.09 -37.57
C SER A 12 -9.50 21.76 -37.76
N LYS A 13 -8.49 21.71 -38.66
CA LYS A 13 -7.62 20.55 -38.82
C LYS A 13 -6.80 20.24 -37.56
N ALA A 14 -6.23 21.26 -36.93
CA ALA A 14 -5.49 21.09 -35.68
C ALA A 14 -6.38 20.59 -34.53
N LEU A 15 -7.64 21.03 -34.48
CA LEU A 15 -8.63 20.56 -33.52
C LEU A 15 -8.98 19.08 -33.76
N TRP A 16 -9.16 18.71 -35.04
CA TRP A 16 -9.47 17.33 -35.45
C TRP A 16 -8.31 16.37 -35.18
N LEU A 17 -7.06 16.80 -35.38
CA LEU A 17 -5.87 16.01 -34.99
C LEU A 17 -5.79 15.82 -33.47
N LYS A 18 -6.09 16.85 -32.67
CA LYS A 18 -6.06 16.76 -31.20
C LYS A 18 -7.09 15.77 -30.66
N SER A 19 -8.30 15.68 -31.25
CA SER A 19 -9.30 14.67 -30.86
C SER A 19 -8.84 13.23 -31.11
N LEU A 20 -8.00 13.01 -32.12
CA LEU A 20 -7.43 11.70 -32.44
C LEU A 20 -6.45 11.24 -31.34
N TRP A 21 -5.62 12.14 -30.84
CA TRP A 21 -4.70 11.88 -29.72
C TRP A 21 -5.44 11.58 -28.41
N ILE A 22 -6.56 12.28 -28.15
CA ILE A 22 -7.40 12.05 -26.97
C ILE A 22 -8.04 10.65 -27.03
N GLY A 23 -8.55 10.25 -28.20
CA GLY A 23 -9.09 8.91 -28.40
C GLY A 23 -8.05 7.81 -28.18
N LEU A 24 -6.82 8.02 -28.67
CA LEU A 24 -5.72 7.07 -28.47
C LEU A 24 -5.30 6.95 -27.00
N ALA A 25 -5.25 8.07 -26.27
CA ALA A 25 -4.94 8.07 -24.84
C ALA A 25 -6.01 7.33 -24.02
N LEU A 26 -7.29 7.49 -24.36
CA LEU A 26 -8.40 6.78 -23.72
C LEU A 26 -8.29 5.25 -23.94
N ILE A 27 -7.99 4.81 -25.17
CA ILE A 27 -7.79 3.40 -25.48
C ILE A 27 -6.60 2.83 -24.70
N TYR A 28 -5.47 3.54 -24.65
CA TYR A 28 -4.28 3.10 -23.91
C TYR A 28 -4.55 2.95 -22.40
N SER A 29 -5.37 3.83 -21.82
CA SER A 29 -5.76 3.74 -20.40
C SER A 29 -6.65 2.52 -20.10
N GLY A 30 -7.54 2.13 -21.02
CA GLY A 30 -8.43 0.98 -20.86
C GLY A 30 -7.75 -0.38 -21.00
N LEU A 31 -6.52 -0.42 -21.53
CA LEU A 31 -5.75 -1.65 -21.73
C LEU A 31 -4.85 -2.01 -20.54
N HIS A 32 -4.86 -1.21 -19.46
CA HIS A 32 -4.10 -1.52 -18.25
C HIS A 32 -4.74 -2.69 -17.49
N SER A 33 -4.19 -3.89 -17.66
CA SER A 33 -4.50 -5.03 -16.80
C SER A 33 -3.87 -4.79 -15.42
N SER A 34 -4.72 -4.65 -14.41
CA SER A 34 -4.27 -4.53 -13.02
C SER A 34 -3.85 -5.91 -12.52
N TYR A 35 -2.56 -6.08 -12.21
CA TYR A 35 -2.08 -7.27 -11.52
C TYR A 35 -2.48 -7.18 -10.05
N ALA A 36 -3.50 -7.95 -9.65
CA ALA A 36 -3.86 -8.11 -8.25
C ALA A 36 -2.90 -9.11 -7.56
N GLN A 37 -2.55 -8.83 -6.31
CA GLN A 37 -1.76 -9.75 -5.51
C GLN A 37 -2.64 -10.91 -5.05
N ALA A 38 -2.10 -12.14 -5.09
CA ALA A 38 -2.81 -13.30 -4.56
C ALA A 38 -3.08 -13.08 -3.06
N PRO A 39 -4.29 -13.37 -2.56
CA PRO A 39 -4.56 -13.26 -1.13
C PRO A 39 -3.69 -14.26 -0.37
N VAL A 40 -3.16 -13.82 0.78
CA VAL A 40 -2.47 -14.71 1.72
C VAL A 40 -3.46 -15.80 2.13
N GLN A 41 -3.06 -17.07 1.96
CA GLN A 41 -3.87 -18.22 2.36
C GLN A 41 -3.56 -18.53 3.81
N TRP A 42 -4.54 -18.32 4.69
CA TRP A 42 -4.40 -18.59 6.11
C TRP A 42 -4.74 -20.05 6.38
N ASN A 43 -3.94 -20.72 7.19
CA ASN A 43 -4.31 -22.04 7.69
C ASN A 43 -5.28 -21.92 8.89
N SER A 44 -5.96 -23.02 9.22
CA SER A 44 -6.93 -23.03 10.33
C SER A 44 -6.31 -22.67 11.69
N SER A 45 -5.04 -23.03 11.92
CA SER A 45 -4.32 -22.70 13.15
C SER A 45 -4.03 -21.20 13.25
N GLU A 46 -3.64 -20.55 12.16
CA GLU A 46 -3.41 -19.10 12.09
C GLU A 46 -4.69 -18.32 12.35
N ILE A 47 -5.81 -18.76 11.75
CA ILE A 47 -7.13 -18.16 12.00
C ILE A 47 -7.51 -18.30 13.47
N TYR A 48 -7.31 -19.48 14.06
CA TYR A 48 -7.59 -19.71 15.48
C TYR A 48 -6.77 -18.79 16.37
N HIS A 49 -5.46 -18.69 16.15
CA HIS A 49 -4.59 -17.79 16.93
C HIS A 49 -4.94 -16.31 16.73
N ALA A 50 -5.37 -15.91 15.53
CA ALA A 50 -5.81 -14.54 15.27
C ALA A 50 -7.09 -14.20 16.03
N LEU A 51 -8.07 -15.12 16.07
CA LEU A 51 -9.30 -14.97 16.84
C LEU A 51 -9.02 -14.94 18.35
N ASP A 52 -8.13 -15.80 18.82
CA ASP A 52 -7.73 -15.89 20.22
C ASP A 52 -7.02 -14.61 20.70
N LYS A 53 -6.15 -14.01 19.86
CA LYS A 53 -5.54 -12.70 20.10
C LYS A 53 -6.53 -11.54 20.00
N PHE A 54 -7.53 -11.62 19.12
CA PHE A 54 -8.55 -10.59 18.97
C PHE A 54 -9.40 -10.40 20.24
N ASN A 55 -9.60 -11.48 21.01
CA ASN A 55 -10.35 -11.42 22.27
C ASN A 55 -9.57 -10.77 23.43
N THR A 56 -8.29 -10.40 23.21
CA THR A 56 -7.45 -9.73 24.21
C THR A 56 -7.40 -8.23 23.96
N PHE A 57 -7.90 -7.43 24.90
CA PHE A 57 -7.92 -5.96 24.81
C PHE A 57 -6.63 -5.27 25.29
N GLY A 58 -5.51 -6.00 25.34
CA GLY A 58 -4.22 -5.50 25.83
C GLY A 58 -3.21 -5.28 24.71
N SER A 59 -2.59 -4.10 24.68
CA SER A 59 -1.42 -3.81 23.85
C SER A 59 -0.21 -3.51 24.72
N VAL A 60 0.96 -4.01 24.30
CA VAL A 60 2.24 -3.87 24.99
C VAL A 60 3.26 -3.33 24.00
N LEU A 61 3.86 -2.19 24.31
CA LEU A 61 4.98 -1.63 23.58
C LEU A 61 6.22 -1.67 24.47
N TYR A 62 7.17 -2.54 24.15
CA TYR A 62 8.47 -2.58 24.82
C TYR A 62 9.41 -1.59 24.13
N VAL A 63 9.97 -0.65 24.88
CA VAL A 63 10.86 0.39 24.36
C VAL A 63 12.28 0.17 24.90
N GLY A 64 13.23 -0.02 23.98
CA GLY A 64 14.67 -0.14 24.27
C GLY A 64 15.46 1.03 23.70
N ALA A 65 16.63 1.33 24.27
CA ALA A 65 17.51 2.36 23.72
C ALA A 65 18.27 1.83 22.50
N HIS A 66 18.73 0.58 22.59
CA HIS A 66 19.49 -0.11 21.55
C HIS A 66 18.82 -1.43 21.15
N PRO A 67 19.05 -1.94 19.92
CA PRO A 67 18.41 -3.18 19.48
C PRO A 67 18.80 -4.41 20.32
N ASP A 68 19.92 -4.39 21.04
CA ASP A 68 20.38 -5.45 21.95
C ASP A 68 19.77 -5.40 23.36
N ASP A 69 19.02 -4.34 23.71
CA ASP A 69 18.29 -4.24 24.98
C ASP A 69 16.99 -5.09 25.01
N GLU A 70 16.74 -5.91 23.97
CA GLU A 70 15.54 -6.72 23.88
C GLU A 70 15.52 -7.87 24.91
N ASN A 71 14.36 -8.07 25.55
CA ASN A 71 14.11 -9.27 26.34
C ASN A 71 13.10 -10.16 25.61
N THR A 72 13.60 -11.06 24.78
CA THR A 72 12.77 -11.96 23.95
C THR A 72 11.81 -12.80 24.80
N ARG A 73 12.19 -13.19 26.03
CA ARG A 73 11.33 -13.98 26.93
C ARG A 73 10.10 -13.18 27.34
N LEU A 74 10.30 -11.92 27.72
CA LEU A 74 9.23 -11.02 28.11
C LEU A 74 8.30 -10.71 26.92
N ILE A 75 8.87 -10.43 25.75
CA ILE A 75 8.11 -10.18 24.51
C ILE A 75 7.26 -11.40 24.13
N THR A 76 7.84 -12.60 24.21
CA THR A 76 7.15 -13.86 23.89
C THR A 76 6.04 -14.15 24.89
N TYR A 77 6.25 -13.86 26.18
CA TYR A 77 5.24 -14.03 27.22
C TYR A 77 4.01 -13.17 26.92
N PHE A 78 4.19 -11.88 26.64
CA PHE A 78 3.07 -11.01 26.30
C PHE A 78 2.39 -11.41 24.98
N ALA A 79 3.16 -11.83 23.97
CA ALA A 79 2.60 -12.18 22.67
C ALA A 79 1.82 -13.52 22.65
N ASN A 80 2.26 -14.52 23.43
CA ASN A 80 1.73 -15.89 23.33
C ASN A 80 0.98 -16.33 24.59
N HIS A 81 1.45 -15.97 25.79
CA HIS A 81 0.78 -16.33 27.03
C HIS A 81 -0.39 -15.39 27.28
N GLU A 82 -0.10 -14.09 27.37
CA GLU A 82 -1.11 -13.04 27.57
C GLU A 82 -1.89 -12.70 26.30
N ARG A 83 -1.43 -13.17 25.12
CA ARG A 83 -2.06 -12.91 23.81
C ARG A 83 -2.23 -11.43 23.49
N ALA A 84 -1.45 -10.57 24.13
CA ALA A 84 -1.48 -9.13 23.94
C ALA A 84 -0.79 -8.77 22.62
N GLN A 85 -1.28 -7.70 21.99
CA GLN A 85 -0.61 -7.14 20.82
C GLN A 85 0.73 -6.54 21.28
N THR A 86 1.83 -7.23 20.97
CA THR A 86 3.16 -6.90 21.50
C THR A 86 4.05 -6.39 20.37
N ALA A 87 4.67 -5.23 20.58
CA ALA A 87 5.65 -4.65 19.66
C ALA A 87 6.93 -4.23 20.41
N TYR A 88 8.06 -4.30 19.72
CA TYR A 88 9.35 -3.80 20.20
C TYR A 88 9.76 -2.55 19.42
N LEU A 89 10.19 -1.50 20.12
CA LEU A 89 10.71 -0.28 19.54
C LEU A 89 12.09 0.03 20.12
N SER A 90 13.12 0.00 19.27
CA SER A 90 14.44 0.52 19.60
C SER A 90 14.56 1.98 19.17
N LEU A 91 15.12 2.83 20.05
CA LEU A 91 15.36 4.25 19.74
C LEU A 91 16.56 4.45 18.79
N THR A 92 17.45 3.47 18.71
CA THR A 92 18.61 3.50 17.82
C THR A 92 18.60 2.32 16.85
N ARG A 93 19.25 2.49 15.70
CA ARG A 93 19.36 1.44 14.67
C ARG A 93 20.42 0.37 14.96
N GLY A 94 21.03 0.40 16.15
CA GLY A 94 22.26 -0.33 16.43
C GLY A 94 23.48 0.36 15.80
N GLY A 95 24.62 0.22 16.47
CA GLY A 95 25.94 0.59 15.92
C GLY A 95 26.53 -0.53 15.10
#